data_AF-A0A2A2IH07-F1
#
_entry.id   AF-A0A2A2IH07-F1
#
_cell.length_a   1.000
_cell.length_b   1.000
_cell.length_c   1.000
_cell.angle_alpha   90.00
_cell.angle_beta   90.00
_cell.angle_gamma   90.00
#
_symmetry.space_group_name_H-M   'P 1'
#
loop_
_entity.id
_entity.type
_entity.pdbx_description
1 polymer ?
#
loop_
_entity_poly.entity_id
_entity_poly.type
_entity_poly.pdbx_seq_one_letter_code
_entity_poly.pdbx_strand_id
1 'polypeptide(L)'
;MSRIYTDYLNETVLTIPDKFIDVKTGESQLISQGVQEQLEYHAENNTLIHLLLSALDEYLHPQTVQSAGSKEIMIELLEIKKMMQRGNLIKNEPRIDFLVNNKTPNSSELDLKDIEELLEAFGG
;
A
#
# COMPACT_ATOMS: atom_id res chain seq x y z
N MET A 1 -27.88 5.29 -18.95
CA MET A 1 -28.41 4.79 -17.67
C MET A 1 -27.47 5.23 -16.55
N SER A 2 -27.85 5.13 -15.29
CA SER A 2 -26.96 5.41 -14.15
C SER A 2 -26.58 4.10 -13.49
N ARG A 3 -25.32 3.96 -13.07
CA ARG A 3 -24.83 2.80 -12.31
C ARG A 3 -24.78 3.13 -10.83
N ILE A 4 -25.08 2.14 -10.00
CA ILE A 4 -25.09 2.27 -8.54
C ILE A 4 -24.02 1.34 -7.99
N TYR A 5 -23.12 1.88 -7.19
CA TYR A 5 -22.06 1.18 -6.47
C TYR A 5 -22.38 1.27 -4.98
N THR A 6 -22.27 0.16 -4.27
CA THR A 6 -22.64 0.09 -2.85
C THR A 6 -21.54 -0.62 -2.07
N ASP A 7 -21.03 0.08 -1.06
CA ASP A 7 -20.20 -0.46 0.00
C ASP A 7 -21.10 -0.68 1.22
N TYR A 8 -21.37 -1.95 1.52
CA TYR A 8 -22.29 -2.33 2.59
C TYR A 8 -21.70 -2.19 3.98
N LEU A 9 -20.36 -2.24 4.10
CA LEU A 9 -19.69 -2.18 5.41
C LEU A 9 -19.59 -0.74 5.90
N ASN A 10 -19.30 0.20 5.01
CA ASN A 10 -19.21 1.62 5.32
C ASN A 10 -20.50 2.39 5.00
N GLU A 11 -21.60 1.68 4.70
CA GLU A 11 -22.91 2.24 4.36
C GLU A 11 -22.84 3.34 3.28
N THR A 12 -21.91 3.19 2.33
CA THR A 12 -21.63 4.20 1.30
C THR A 12 -22.25 3.78 -0.02
N VAL A 13 -23.15 4.62 -0.55
CA VAL A 13 -23.82 4.40 -1.84
C VAL A 13 -23.43 5.51 -2.80
N LEU A 14 -22.94 5.13 -3.98
CA LEU A 14 -22.48 6.04 -5.01
C LEU A 14 -23.23 5.77 -6.31
N THR A 15 -23.96 6.77 -6.78
CA THR A 15 -24.68 6.70 -8.06
C THR A 15 -23.98 7.58 -9.08
N ILE A 16 -23.59 6.99 -10.20
CA ILE A 16 -22.80 7.67 -11.22
C ILE A 16 -23.52 7.57 -12.59
N PRO A 17 -23.73 8.69 -13.30
CA PRO A 17 -24.33 8.69 -14.64
C PRO A 17 -23.33 8.18 -15.70
N ASP A 18 -23.79 7.62 -16.82
CA ASP A 18 -22.87 7.21 -17.91
C ASP A 18 -22.06 8.37 -18.52
N LYS A 19 -22.56 9.60 -18.37
CA LYS A 19 -21.98 10.83 -18.92
C LYS A 19 -21.88 11.90 -17.85
N PHE A 20 -20.80 12.66 -17.88
CA PHE A 20 -20.62 13.86 -17.08
C PHE A 20 -20.37 15.06 -17.99
N ILE A 21 -20.51 16.26 -17.45
CA ILE A 21 -20.20 17.50 -18.15
C ILE A 21 -18.85 17.97 -17.64
N ASP A 22 -17.89 18.13 -18.54
CA ASP A 22 -16.64 18.81 -18.20
C ASP A 22 -16.93 20.30 -18.04
N VAL A 23 -16.80 20.80 -16.81
CA VAL A 23 -17.13 22.19 -16.47
C VAL A 23 -16.26 23.20 -17.23
N LYS A 24 -15.06 22.81 -17.68
CA LYS A 24 -14.15 23.69 -18.42
C LYS A 24 -14.54 23.85 -19.88
N THR A 25 -14.96 22.76 -20.52
CA THR A 25 -15.27 22.71 -21.96
C THR A 25 -16.76 22.83 -22.24
N GLY A 26 -17.61 22.54 -21.25
CA GLY A 26 -19.06 22.45 -21.39
C GLY A 26 -19.53 21.20 -22.16
N GLU A 27 -18.60 20.33 -22.56
CA GLU A 27 -18.91 19.13 -23.33
C GLU A 27 -19.33 17.96 -22.45
N SER A 28 -20.25 17.15 -22.96
CA SER A 28 -20.64 15.91 -22.29
C SER A 28 -19.69 14.78 -22.66
N GLN A 29 -18.96 14.28 -21.68
CA GLN A 29 -18.00 13.20 -21.83
C GLN A 29 -18.55 11.91 -21.22
N LEU A 30 -18.24 10.78 -21.86
CA LEU A 30 -18.52 9.46 -21.32
C LEU A 30 -17.54 9.16 -20.19
N ILE A 31 -18.02 8.49 -19.15
CA ILE A 31 -17.13 8.01 -18.10
C ILE A 31 -16.24 6.91 -18.67
N SER A 32 -14.94 7.03 -18.42
CA SER A 32 -13.96 6.06 -18.90
C SER A 32 -14.17 4.70 -18.23
N GLN A 33 -13.86 3.64 -18.97
CA GLN A 33 -13.98 2.28 -18.47
C GLN A 33 -13.09 2.05 -17.23
N GLY A 34 -11.87 2.61 -17.20
CA GLY A 34 -10.98 2.49 -16.05
C GLY A 34 -11.56 3.07 -14.76
N VAL A 35 -12.33 4.16 -14.83
CA VAL A 35 -13.03 4.71 -13.64
C VAL A 35 -14.12 3.75 -13.17
N GLN A 36 -14.85 3.13 -14.10
CA GLN A 36 -15.89 2.15 -13.75
C GLN A 36 -15.30 0.91 -13.08
N GLU A 37 -14.17 0.41 -13.57
CA GLU A 37 -13.44 -0.73 -12.99
C GLU A 37 -12.92 -0.41 -11.58
N GLN A 38 -12.39 0.79 -11.35
CA GLN A 38 -11.96 1.23 -10.02
C GLN A 38 -13.13 1.31 -9.04
N LEU A 39 -14.25 1.87 -9.46
CA LEU A 39 -15.46 1.96 -8.63
C LEU A 39 -15.99 0.58 -8.25
N GLU A 40 -15.98 -0.37 -9.19
CA GLU A 40 -16.39 -1.75 -8.95
C GLU A 40 -15.44 -2.43 -7.96
N TYR A 41 -14.13 -2.32 -8.18
CA TYR A 41 -13.12 -2.85 -7.27
C TYR A 41 -13.29 -2.30 -5.85
N HIS A 42 -13.46 -0.99 -5.68
CA HIS A 42 -13.59 -0.38 -4.36
C HIS A 42 -14.93 -0.67 -3.67
N ALA A 43 -16.00 -0.89 -4.44
CA ALA A 43 -17.27 -1.36 -3.91
C ALA A 43 -17.15 -2.81 -3.38
N GLU A 44 -16.51 -3.71 -4.13
CA GLU A 44 -16.29 -5.10 -3.71
C GLU A 44 -15.38 -5.21 -2.48
N ASN A 45 -14.38 -4.34 -2.38
CA ASN A 45 -13.42 -4.35 -1.28
C ASN A 45 -13.86 -3.52 -0.06
N ASN A 46 -15.06 -2.94 -0.07
CA ASN A 46 -15.56 -2.06 0.99
C ASN A 46 -14.59 -0.89 1.30
N THR A 47 -14.08 -0.25 0.25
CA THR A 47 -13.16 0.90 0.35
C THR A 47 -13.66 2.07 -0.49
N LEU A 48 -14.95 2.08 -0.83
CA LEU A 48 -15.56 3.09 -1.71
C LEU A 48 -15.48 4.49 -1.10
N ILE A 49 -15.64 4.59 0.23
CA ILE A 49 -15.50 5.85 0.96
C ILE A 49 -14.06 6.39 0.89
N HIS A 50 -13.06 5.52 0.93
CA HIS A 50 -11.66 5.93 0.82
C HIS A 50 -11.36 6.46 -0.57
N LEU A 51 -11.82 5.77 -1.63
CA LEU A 51 -11.70 6.26 -3.00
C LEU A 51 -12.29 7.66 -3.15
N LEU A 52 -13.52 7.87 -2.64
CA LEU A 52 -14.21 9.16 -2.72
C LEU A 52 -13.45 10.26 -1.98
N LEU A 53 -13.03 10.02 -0.74
CA LEU A 53 -12.32 11.00 0.06
C LEU A 53 -10.95 11.34 -0.55
N SER A 54 -10.21 10.35 -1.05
CA SER A 54 -8.93 10.58 -1.74
C SER A 54 -9.12 11.37 -3.03
N ALA A 55 -10.13 11.06 -3.83
CA ALA A 55 -10.42 11.80 -5.06
C ALA A 55 -10.84 13.25 -4.79
N LEU A 56 -11.64 13.47 -3.74
CA LEU A 56 -12.03 14.82 -3.30
C LEU A 56 -10.84 15.61 -2.77
N ASP A 57 -9.99 14.97 -1.98
CA ASP A 57 -8.77 15.59 -1.45
C ASP A 57 -7.82 15.99 -2.59
N GLU A 58 -7.58 15.11 -3.56
CA GLU A 58 -6.76 15.43 -4.74
C GLU A 58 -7.37 16.55 -5.60
N TYR A 59 -8.70 16.61 -5.71
CA TYR A 59 -9.38 17.66 -6.45
C TYR A 59 -9.30 19.03 -5.76
N LEU A 60 -9.48 19.07 -4.44
CA LEU A 60 -9.47 20.31 -3.64
C LEU A 60 -8.04 20.79 -3.31
N HIS A 61 -7.12 19.85 -3.13
CA HIS A 61 -5.71 20.08 -2.84
C HIS A 61 -4.87 19.46 -3.95
N PRO A 62 -4.93 20.01 -5.18
CA PRO A 62 -4.11 19.50 -6.27
C PRO A 62 -2.66 19.62 -5.83
N GLN A 63 -2.04 18.48 -5.56
CA GLN A 63 -0.64 18.43 -5.14
C GLN A 63 0.16 19.07 -6.27
N THR A 64 0.60 20.32 -6.07
CA THR A 64 1.70 20.89 -6.86
C THR A 64 2.79 19.85 -6.80
N VAL A 65 3.27 19.40 -7.95
CA VAL A 65 4.23 18.30 -8.10
C VAL A 65 5.43 18.45 -7.14
N GLN A 66 5.25 18.07 -5.88
CA GLN A 66 6.24 17.96 -4.82
C GLN A 66 6.52 16.47 -4.55
N SER A 67 6.03 15.61 -5.44
CA SER A 67 6.26 14.16 -5.43
C SER A 67 7.58 13.79 -6.12
N ALA A 68 8.60 14.63 -6.01
CA ALA A 68 9.98 14.18 -6.19
C ALA A 68 10.41 13.40 -4.94
N GLY A 69 10.24 14.00 -3.75
CA GLY A 69 10.66 13.38 -2.48
C GLY A 69 9.85 12.14 -2.09
N SER A 70 8.52 12.14 -2.25
CA SER A 70 7.71 10.98 -1.88
C SER A 70 7.88 9.78 -2.81
N LYS A 71 8.18 10.00 -4.09
CA LYS A 71 8.56 8.92 -5.02
C LYS A 71 9.95 8.37 -4.70
N GLU A 72 10.89 9.24 -4.37
CA GLU A 72 12.26 8.86 -3.99
C GLU A 72 12.26 8.02 -2.71
N ILE A 73 11.51 8.45 -1.68
CA ILE A 73 11.29 7.68 -0.45
C ILE A 73 10.64 6.31 -0.74
N MET A 74 9.64 6.26 -1.63
CA MET A 74 9.00 4.98 -2.00
C MET A 74 9.97 4.02 -2.73
N ILE A 75 10.86 4.56 -3.57
CA ILE A 75 11.90 3.79 -4.24
C ILE A 75 12.90 3.24 -3.22
N GLU A 76 13.34 4.06 -2.28
CA GLU A 76 14.25 3.63 -1.19
C GLU A 76 13.62 2.54 -0.32
N LEU A 77 12.34 2.68 0.05
CA LEU A 77 11.62 1.67 0.83
C LEU A 77 11.47 0.34 0.06
N LEU A 78 11.24 0.39 -1.25
CA LEU A 78 11.23 -0.79 -2.11
C LEU A 78 12.60 -1.46 -2.19
N GLU A 79 13.68 -0.69 -2.15
CA GLU A 79 15.04 -1.22 -2.14
C GLU A 79 15.37 -1.92 -0.81
N ILE A 80 15.01 -1.32 0.33
CA ILE A 80 15.14 -1.94 1.66
C ILE A 80 14.37 -3.27 1.70
N LYS A 81 13.13 -3.29 1.20
CA LYS A 81 12.33 -4.53 1.13
C LYS A 81 13.03 -5.62 0.32
N LYS A 82 13.63 -5.27 -0.83
CA LYS A 82 14.41 -6.23 -1.65
C LYS A 82 15.64 -6.76 -0.91
N MET A 83 16.34 -5.90 -0.15
CA MET A 83 17.50 -6.31 0.65
C MET A 83 17.08 -7.29 1.76
N MET A 84 15.99 -7.02 2.46
CA MET A 84 15.45 -7.92 3.49
C MET A 84 15.04 -9.28 2.92
N GLN A 85 14.42 -9.31 1.73
CA GLN A 85 14.04 -10.56 1.06
C GLN A 85 15.25 -11.38 0.58
N ARG A 86 16.34 -10.73 0.16
CA ARG A 86 17.58 -11.40 -0.25
C ARG A 86 18.37 -11.96 0.95
N GLY A 87 18.28 -11.33 2.12
CA GLY A 87 18.90 -11.82 3.36
C GLY A 87 18.32 -13.14 3.88
N ASN A 88 17.07 -13.46 3.53
CA ASN A 88 16.37 -14.67 3.99
C ASN A 88 16.53 -15.90 3.08
N LEU A 89 17.25 -15.79 1.95
CA LEU A 89 17.41 -16.89 0.99
C LEU A 89 18.76 -17.63 1.07
N ILE A 90 19.65 -17.27 2.01
CA ILE A 90 20.93 -17.97 2.22
C ILE A 90 20.84 -18.87 3.47
N LYS A 91 19.89 -19.78 3.48
CA LYS A 91 19.93 -20.98 4.33
C LYS A 91 19.29 -22.10 3.54
N ASN A 92 20.11 -22.82 2.75
CA ASN A 92 20.01 -24.25 2.44
C ASN A 92 20.90 -24.61 1.25
N GLU A 93 22.22 -24.59 1.42
CA GLU A 93 23.10 -25.50 0.70
C GLU A 93 24.11 -26.12 1.68
N PRO A 94 24.25 -27.45 1.73
CA PRO A 94 25.22 -28.09 2.60
C PRO A 94 26.60 -28.06 1.93
N ARG A 95 27.46 -27.13 2.36
CA ARG A 95 28.91 -27.27 2.14
C ARG A 95 29.46 -28.21 3.19
N ILE A 96 29.78 -29.42 2.76
CA ILE A 96 30.66 -30.34 3.48
C ILE A 96 32.06 -29.74 3.39
N ASP A 97 32.67 -29.38 4.53
CA ASP A 97 34.13 -29.38 4.73
C ASP A 97 34.50 -29.31 6.23
N PHE A 98 35.12 -30.40 6.68
CA PHE A 98 36.13 -30.62 7.73
C PHE A 98 36.27 -29.67 8.96
N LEU A 99 35.95 -30.28 10.11
CA LEU A 99 36.75 -30.42 11.36
C LEU A 99 36.98 -29.21 12.31
N VAL A 100 36.74 -29.51 13.59
CA VAL A 100 37.35 -28.96 14.85
C VAL A 100 36.55 -27.89 15.63
N ASN A 101 35.72 -28.42 16.54
CA ASN A 101 35.78 -28.18 18.00
C ASN A 101 34.95 -27.04 18.63
N ASN A 102 34.01 -27.49 19.47
CA ASN A 102 33.63 -26.94 20.77
C ASN A 102 32.90 -25.60 20.87
N LYS A 103 31.57 -25.67 20.88
CA LYS A 103 30.70 -25.46 22.07
C LYS A 103 29.30 -25.07 21.60
N THR A 104 28.32 -25.93 21.84
CA THR A 104 26.95 -25.47 22.01
C THR A 104 26.87 -24.62 23.29
N PRO A 105 26.19 -23.47 23.23
CA PRO A 105 25.09 -23.32 24.15
C PRO A 105 23.83 -22.88 23.40
N ASN A 106 22.78 -23.67 23.61
CA ASN A 106 21.40 -23.29 23.85
C ASN A 106 20.78 -22.19 22.97
N SER A 107 19.77 -22.60 22.21
CA SER A 107 18.67 -21.75 21.76
C SER A 107 17.97 -21.11 22.96
N SER A 108 18.49 -20.01 23.46
CA SER A 108 17.73 -19.09 24.30
C SER A 108 16.92 -18.19 23.38
N GLU A 109 15.64 -18.52 23.27
CA GLU A 109 14.53 -17.59 23.40
C GLU A 109 14.92 -16.12 23.17
N LEU A 110 14.50 -15.58 22.03
CA LEU A 110 14.59 -14.14 21.74
C LEU A 110 13.90 -13.40 22.89
N ASP A 111 14.69 -12.71 23.70
CA ASP A 111 14.23 -12.03 24.90
C ASP A 111 13.34 -10.86 24.46
N LEU A 112 12.05 -10.91 24.80
CA LEU A 112 11.06 -9.89 24.41
C LEU A 112 11.46 -8.47 24.85
N LYS A 113 12.37 -8.40 25.83
CA LYS A 113 12.93 -7.16 26.35
C LYS A 113 13.86 -6.44 25.38
N ASP A 114 14.60 -7.20 24.56
CA ASP A 114 15.46 -6.62 23.51
C ASP A 114 14.60 -5.98 22.41
N ILE A 115 13.41 -6.51 22.17
CA ILE A 115 12.45 -5.95 21.21
C ILE A 115 11.82 -4.66 21.76
N GLU A 116 11.52 -4.62 23.05
CA GLU A 116 10.94 -3.45 23.72
C GLU A 116 11.93 -2.26 23.75
N GLU A 117 13.19 -2.48 24.12
CA GLU A 117 14.23 -1.44 24.07
C GLU A 117 14.47 -0.92 22.64
N LEU A 118 14.38 -1.80 21.65
CA LEU A 118 14.54 -1.41 20.25
C LEU A 118 13.36 -0.54 19.79
N LEU A 119 12.13 -0.87 20.15
CA LEU A 119 10.95 -0.07 19.83
C LEU A 119 10.96 1.29 20.54
N GLU A 120 11.45 1.37 21.78
CA GLU A 120 11.57 2.62 22.52
C GLU A 120 12.64 3.56 21.92
N ALA A 121 13.73 3.00 21.39
CA ALA A 121 14.77 3.76 20.71
C ALA A 121 14.32 4.37 19.36
N PHE A 122 13.32 3.77 18.71
CA PHE A 122 12.73 4.29 17.47
C PHE A 122 11.46 5.13 17.70
N GLY A 123 10.85 5.02 18.88
CA GLY A 123 9.59 5.66 19.26
C GLY A 123 9.72 6.90 20.14
N GLY A 124 10.92 7.51 20.18
CA GLY A 124 11.12 8.83 20.81
C GLY A 124 10.25 9.91 20.19
#